data_AF-A0A1E2S248-F1
#
_entry.id   AF-A0A1E2S248-F1
#
_cell.length_a   1.000
_cell.length_b   1.000
_cell.length_c   1.000
_cell.angle_alpha   90.00
_cell.angle_beta   90.00
_cell.angle_gamma   90.00
#
_symmetry.space_group_name_H-M   'P 1'
#
loop_
_entity.id
_entity.type
_entity.pdbx_description
1 polymer ?
#
loop_
_entity_poly.entity_id
_entity_poly.type
_entity_poly.pdbx_seq_one_letter_code
_entity_poly.pdbx_strand_id
1 'polypeptide(L)'
;MSNAFLFPGQGSQQVGMGKALAESFAPSKAVFDEVNEALSQDLSKLMFEGPADELTLTENAQPALMAVSLAAMRALEEKGVSLPKVATYVAGHSLGEYSALAASGALSVADAARLLKTRGRAMQEAVPVGEGAMAALLGAELPQAKELAAAAAEGDVCEVANDNAPGQVVISGAKAAIDRAIKLAPEYGARRAVPLPVSAPFHCSLMGPAADAMQEALAGIEIKAPCVPLVANVLAEPITDPEEIRKRLVEQVTGSVRWRESMLFLQAKALKQFMRLAPDGS
;
A
#
# COMPACT_ATOMS: atom_id res chain seq x y z
N MET A 1 -6.37 14.52 -20.65
CA MET A 1 -6.14 13.11 -21.03
C MET A 1 -6.82 12.22 -20.00
N SER A 2 -7.30 11.03 -20.36
CA SER A 2 -7.96 10.11 -19.43
C SER A 2 -6.97 9.05 -18.93
N ASN A 3 -6.07 9.42 -18.01
CA ASN A 3 -5.09 8.50 -17.44
C ASN A 3 -5.42 8.17 -15.97
N ALA A 4 -4.91 7.05 -15.46
CA ALA A 4 -4.82 6.79 -14.03
C ALA A 4 -3.35 6.75 -13.60
N PHE A 5 -3.08 7.35 -12.44
CA PHE A 5 -1.77 7.26 -11.80
C PHE A 5 -1.83 6.22 -10.69
N LEU A 6 -0.92 5.24 -10.76
CA LEU A 6 -0.86 4.09 -9.88
C LEU A 6 0.38 4.19 -8.99
N PHE A 7 0.16 4.04 -7.70
CA PHE A 7 1.20 4.13 -6.67
C PHE A 7 1.44 2.74 -6.06
N PRO A 8 2.67 2.22 -6.06
CA PRO A 8 2.96 0.87 -5.61
C PRO A 8 2.81 0.71 -4.09
N GLY A 9 2.63 -0.54 -3.68
CA GLY A 9 2.67 -0.97 -2.28
C GLY A 9 4.03 -1.49 -1.84
N GLN A 10 4.07 -2.06 -0.63
CA GLN A 10 5.27 -2.65 -0.04
C GLN A 10 5.73 -3.88 -0.84
N GLY A 11 7.04 -4.14 -0.85
CA GLY A 11 7.67 -5.22 -1.61
C GLY A 11 8.42 -4.75 -2.85
N SER A 12 8.36 -3.45 -3.18
CA SER A 12 9.10 -2.84 -4.30
C SER A 12 10.32 -2.01 -3.88
N GLN A 13 10.60 -1.94 -2.57
CA GLN A 13 11.73 -1.20 -2.02
C GLN A 13 13.05 -1.92 -2.25
N GLN A 14 14.09 -1.14 -2.53
CA GLN A 14 15.43 -1.64 -2.83
C GLN A 14 16.47 -0.54 -2.56
N VAL A 15 17.63 -0.94 -2.06
CA VAL A 15 18.74 0.00 -1.79
C VAL A 15 19.16 0.68 -3.08
N GLY A 16 19.35 1.99 -3.02
CA GLY A 16 19.65 2.86 -4.16
C GLY A 16 18.43 3.52 -4.80
N MET A 17 17.20 3.13 -4.41
CA MET A 17 15.98 3.72 -4.99
C MET A 17 15.89 5.23 -4.76
N GLY A 18 15.44 5.97 -5.77
CA GLY A 18 15.25 7.42 -5.69
C GLY A 18 16.53 8.26 -5.75
N LYS A 19 17.72 7.66 -5.64
CA LYS A 19 19.00 8.38 -5.68
C LYS A 19 19.19 9.17 -6.98
N ALA A 20 18.97 8.50 -8.13
CA ALA A 20 19.09 9.15 -9.43
C ALA A 20 18.08 10.30 -9.60
N LEU A 21 16.87 10.19 -9.05
CA LEU A 21 15.89 11.28 -9.04
C LEU A 21 16.38 12.47 -8.22
N ALA A 22 16.89 12.22 -7.02
CA ALA A 22 17.43 13.26 -6.13
C ALA A 22 18.63 14.00 -6.75
N GLU A 23 19.49 13.27 -7.47
CA GLU A 23 20.67 13.83 -8.15
C GLU A 23 20.30 14.59 -9.43
N SER A 24 19.22 14.19 -10.12
CA SER A 24 18.84 14.75 -11.43
C SER A 24 17.84 15.90 -11.35
N PHE A 25 17.00 15.96 -10.32
CA PHE A 25 15.88 16.90 -10.21
C PHE A 25 15.82 17.54 -8.82
N ALA A 26 16.01 18.85 -8.74
CA ALA A 26 15.92 19.59 -7.48
C ALA A 26 14.54 19.44 -6.77
N PRO A 27 13.40 19.43 -7.49
CA PRO A 27 12.09 19.16 -6.86
C PRO A 27 11.97 17.75 -6.27
N SER A 28 12.63 16.75 -6.89
CA SER A 28 12.68 15.40 -6.34
C SER A 28 13.53 15.35 -5.07
N LYS A 29 14.68 16.01 -5.05
CA LYS A 29 15.52 16.13 -3.85
C LYS A 29 14.75 16.74 -2.67
N ALA A 30 13.98 17.80 -2.94
CA ALA A 30 13.19 18.48 -1.91
C ALA A 30 12.16 17.57 -1.23
N VAL A 31 11.58 16.59 -1.93
CA VAL A 31 10.69 15.58 -1.33
C VAL A 31 11.43 14.75 -0.29
N PHE A 32 12.64 14.27 -0.60
CA PHE A 32 13.44 13.49 0.34
C PHE A 32 13.86 14.33 1.56
N ASP A 33 14.23 15.59 1.35
CA ASP A 33 14.57 16.52 2.43
C ASP A 33 13.37 16.76 3.36
N GLU A 34 12.18 17.01 2.80
CA GLU A 34 10.93 17.21 3.56
C GLU A 34 10.54 15.95 4.37
N VAL A 35 10.69 14.76 3.78
CA VAL A 35 10.43 13.49 4.47
C VAL A 35 11.43 13.27 5.61
N ASN A 36 12.71 13.56 5.40
CA ASN A 36 13.72 13.44 6.45
C ASN A 36 13.42 14.37 7.64
N GLU A 37 13.06 15.62 7.36
CA GLU A 37 12.67 16.60 8.38
C GLU A 37 11.41 16.15 9.14
N ALA A 38 10.38 15.73 8.41
CA ALA A 38 9.11 15.27 9.00
C ALA A 38 9.29 14.07 9.93
N LEU A 39 10.22 13.17 9.61
CA LEU A 39 10.51 11.98 10.41
C LEU A 39 11.62 12.20 11.45
N SER A 40 12.33 13.33 11.39
CA SER A 40 13.55 13.57 12.19
C SER A 40 14.54 12.40 12.05
N GLN A 41 14.64 11.84 10.84
CA GLN A 41 15.42 10.66 10.48
C GLN A 41 16.00 10.88 9.08
N ASP A 42 17.26 10.53 8.85
CA ASP A 42 17.82 10.51 7.49
C ASP A 42 17.38 9.23 6.75
N LEU A 43 16.08 9.18 6.43
CA LEU A 43 15.49 8.05 5.71
C LEU A 43 16.07 7.96 4.30
N SER A 44 16.37 9.09 3.66
CA SER A 44 16.98 9.13 2.32
C SER A 44 18.32 8.41 2.27
N LYS A 45 19.18 8.56 3.28
CA LYS A 45 20.44 7.83 3.35
C LYS A 45 20.21 6.33 3.47
N LEU A 46 19.28 5.89 4.32
CA LEU A 46 18.90 4.47 4.40
C LEU A 46 18.38 3.94 3.06
N MET A 47 17.58 4.73 2.34
CA MET A 47 17.09 4.37 1.01
C MET A 47 18.22 4.22 -0.02
N PHE A 48 19.21 5.11 0.01
CA PHE A 48 20.27 5.16 -1.00
C PHE A 48 21.42 4.19 -0.72
N GLU A 49 21.71 3.95 0.55
CA GLU A 49 22.92 3.24 1.01
C GLU A 49 22.61 1.94 1.75
N GLY A 50 21.39 1.77 2.26
CA GLY A 50 21.00 0.62 3.07
C GLY A 50 21.43 0.74 4.55
N PRO A 51 21.45 -0.38 5.29
CA PRO A 51 21.35 -1.75 4.80
C PRO A 51 19.92 -2.17 4.40
N ALA A 52 19.82 -3.23 3.59
CA ALA A 52 18.54 -3.63 2.97
C ALA A 52 17.53 -4.16 3.99
N ASP A 53 17.98 -4.86 5.03
CA ASP A 53 17.15 -5.36 6.12
C ASP A 53 16.48 -4.23 6.90
N GLU A 54 17.23 -3.18 7.27
CA GLU A 54 16.66 -1.97 7.90
C GLU A 54 15.67 -1.25 6.98
N LEU A 55 15.97 -1.14 5.68
CA LEU A 55 15.05 -0.52 4.71
C LEU A 55 13.76 -1.33 4.54
N THR A 56 13.84 -2.66 4.65
CA THR A 56 12.67 -3.55 4.51
C THR A 56 11.77 -3.58 5.74
N LEU A 57 12.20 -3.04 6.88
CA LEU A 57 11.32 -2.86 8.04
C LEU A 57 10.13 -2.00 7.63
N THR A 58 8.93 -2.48 7.95
CA THR A 58 7.66 -1.87 7.50
C THR A 58 7.58 -0.38 7.85
N GLU A 59 8.09 0.03 9.02
CA GLU A 59 8.14 1.44 9.45
C GLU A 59 9.03 2.34 8.57
N ASN A 60 10.03 1.78 7.88
CA ASN A 60 10.90 2.50 6.96
C ASN A 60 10.43 2.35 5.51
N ALA A 61 10.05 1.13 5.11
CA ALA A 61 9.63 0.82 3.75
C ALA A 61 8.42 1.65 3.30
N GLN A 62 7.43 1.84 4.19
CA GLN A 62 6.23 2.59 3.85
C GLN A 62 6.49 4.07 3.48
N PRO A 63 7.07 4.90 4.37
CA PRO A 63 7.40 6.28 4.00
C PRO A 63 8.45 6.37 2.88
N ALA A 64 9.38 5.42 2.80
CA ALA A 64 10.41 5.40 1.75
C ALA A 64 9.83 5.21 0.35
N LEU A 65 8.89 4.27 0.18
CA LEU A 65 8.21 4.04 -1.10
C LEU A 65 7.36 5.23 -1.52
N MET A 66 6.66 5.85 -0.56
CA MET A 66 5.92 7.09 -0.80
C MET A 66 6.85 8.22 -1.26
N ALA A 67 8.00 8.40 -0.61
CA ALA A 67 8.97 9.43 -0.98
C ALA A 67 9.46 9.27 -2.43
N VAL A 68 9.76 8.03 -2.87
CA VAL A 68 10.16 7.78 -4.27
C VAL A 68 9.04 8.12 -5.25
N SER A 69 7.80 7.68 -4.97
CA SER A 69 6.66 7.98 -5.85
C SER A 69 6.41 9.48 -5.98
N LEU A 70 6.48 10.22 -4.87
CA LEU A 70 6.30 11.66 -4.89
C LEU A 70 7.48 12.39 -5.54
N ALA A 71 8.72 11.93 -5.32
CA ALA A 71 9.89 12.45 -5.99
C ALA A 71 9.77 12.31 -7.52
N ALA A 72 9.29 11.17 -8.01
CA ALA A 72 9.00 10.95 -9.43
C ALA A 72 7.87 11.88 -9.92
N MET A 73 6.82 12.08 -9.13
CA MET A 73 5.75 13.02 -9.46
C MET A 73 6.27 14.47 -9.56
N ARG A 74 7.14 14.92 -8.64
CA ARG A 74 7.75 16.26 -8.70
C ARG A 74 8.63 16.46 -9.91
N ALA A 75 9.39 15.43 -10.33
CA ALA A 75 10.16 15.49 -11.59
C ALA A 75 9.23 15.65 -12.81
N LEU A 76 8.10 14.94 -12.84
CA LEU A 76 7.09 15.07 -13.91
C LEU A 76 6.44 16.46 -13.91
N GLU A 77 6.13 17.02 -12.74
CA GLU A 77 5.59 18.37 -12.59
C GLU A 77 6.56 19.44 -13.11
N GLU A 78 7.87 19.27 -12.87
CA GLU A 78 8.91 20.15 -13.43
C GLU A 78 8.89 20.14 -14.97
N LYS A 79 8.50 19.01 -15.59
CA LYS A 79 8.32 18.88 -17.05
C LYS A 79 6.91 19.27 -17.53
N GLY A 80 6.09 19.88 -16.67
CA GLY A 80 4.78 20.42 -17.01
C GLY A 80 3.60 19.44 -16.87
N VAL A 81 3.82 18.24 -16.32
CA VAL A 81 2.77 17.27 -16.05
C VAL A 81 2.09 17.58 -14.71
N SER A 82 0.84 18.04 -14.74
CA SER A 82 0.05 18.23 -13.51
C SER A 82 -1.12 17.25 -13.45
N LEU A 83 -1.30 16.56 -12.31
CA LEU A 83 -2.36 15.56 -12.14
C LEU A 83 -3.75 16.03 -12.60
N PRO A 84 -4.27 17.23 -12.22
CA PRO A 84 -5.59 17.67 -12.66
C PRO A 84 -5.79 17.76 -14.18
N LYS A 85 -4.71 17.93 -14.95
CA LYS A 85 -4.76 18.04 -16.43
C LYS A 85 -4.66 16.68 -17.12
N VAL A 86 -3.99 15.72 -16.50
CA VAL A 86 -3.59 14.47 -17.16
C VAL A 86 -4.24 13.22 -16.59
N ALA A 87 -4.72 13.28 -15.34
CA ALA A 87 -5.30 12.15 -14.63
C ALA A 87 -6.80 12.34 -14.42
N THR A 88 -7.55 11.23 -14.51
CA THR A 88 -8.96 11.15 -14.12
C THR A 88 -9.13 10.49 -12.76
N TYR A 89 -8.19 9.61 -12.40
CA TYR A 89 -8.16 8.94 -11.10
C TYR A 89 -6.72 8.76 -10.62
N VAL A 90 -6.57 8.69 -9.31
CA VAL A 90 -5.38 8.13 -8.66
C VAL A 90 -5.78 6.87 -7.90
N ALA A 91 -4.88 5.90 -7.82
CA ALA A 91 -5.07 4.70 -7.03
C ALA A 91 -3.72 4.22 -6.51
N GLY A 92 -3.67 3.61 -5.34
CA GLY A 92 -2.46 3.01 -4.86
C GLY A 92 -2.71 1.71 -4.11
N HIS A 93 -1.72 0.83 -4.09
CA HIS A 93 -1.85 -0.48 -3.44
C HIS A 93 -1.43 -0.37 -1.98
N SER A 94 -2.37 -0.59 -1.05
CA SER A 94 -2.14 -0.50 0.40
C SER A 94 -1.53 0.87 0.80
N LEU A 95 -0.26 0.91 1.22
CA LEU A 95 0.45 2.17 1.52
C LEU A 95 0.39 3.18 0.35
N GLY A 96 0.29 2.69 -0.89
CA GLY A 96 0.23 3.52 -2.08
C GLY A 96 -0.97 4.47 -2.09
N GLU A 97 -2.06 4.18 -1.35
CA GLU A 97 -3.17 5.13 -1.19
C GLU A 97 -2.71 6.45 -0.55
N TYR A 98 -1.78 6.39 0.40
CA TYR A 98 -1.21 7.58 1.03
C TYR A 98 -0.35 8.38 0.03
N SER A 99 0.43 7.69 -0.81
CA SER A 99 1.16 8.31 -1.91
C SER A 99 0.23 8.98 -2.92
N ALA A 100 -0.87 8.33 -3.28
CA ALA A 100 -1.90 8.87 -4.18
C ALA A 100 -2.59 10.11 -3.58
N LEU A 101 -2.90 10.09 -2.29
CA LEU A 101 -3.48 11.22 -1.57
C LEU A 101 -2.51 12.40 -1.45
N ALA A 102 -1.24 12.13 -1.17
CA ALA A 102 -0.21 13.17 -1.13
C ALA A 102 0.05 13.79 -2.51
N ALA A 103 0.11 12.96 -3.56
CA ALA A 103 0.28 13.43 -4.93
C ALA A 103 -0.92 14.28 -5.39
N SER A 104 -2.14 13.90 -5.01
CA SER A 104 -3.37 14.64 -5.34
C SER A 104 -3.64 15.83 -4.40
N GLY A 105 -2.77 16.12 -3.45
CA GLY A 105 -2.86 17.26 -2.53
C GLY A 105 -3.88 17.09 -1.39
N ALA A 106 -4.42 15.89 -1.20
CA ALA A 106 -5.30 15.58 -0.07
C ALA A 106 -4.55 15.45 1.26
N LEU A 107 -3.29 15.00 1.22
CA LEU A 107 -2.35 14.99 2.35
C LEU A 107 -1.13 15.84 2.02
N SER A 108 -0.52 16.46 3.03
CA SER A 108 0.84 17.01 2.86
C SER A 108 1.87 15.88 2.80
N VAL A 109 3.06 16.13 2.24
CA VAL A 109 4.13 15.11 2.19
C VAL A 109 4.59 14.78 3.61
N ALA A 110 4.77 15.80 4.45
CA ALA A 110 5.13 15.63 5.85
C ALA A 110 4.11 14.78 6.64
N ASP A 111 2.81 15.05 6.49
CA ASP A 111 1.77 14.28 7.19
C ASP A 111 1.69 12.84 6.67
N ALA A 112 1.76 12.65 5.35
CA ALA A 112 1.81 11.31 4.76
C ALA A 112 3.02 10.51 5.25
N ALA A 113 4.19 11.14 5.40
CA ALA A 113 5.38 10.50 5.94
C ALA A 113 5.18 10.05 7.39
N ARG A 114 4.69 10.96 8.27
CA ARG A 114 4.43 10.66 9.69
C ARG A 114 3.35 9.58 9.86
N LEU A 115 2.29 9.64 9.05
CA LEU A 115 1.23 8.63 9.03
C LEU A 115 1.79 7.27 8.61
N LEU A 116 2.58 7.19 7.54
CA LEU A 116 3.14 5.93 7.06
C LEU A 116 4.19 5.34 8.01
N LYS A 117 4.98 6.19 8.70
CA LYS A 117 5.88 5.75 9.77
C LYS A 117 5.09 5.13 10.92
N THR A 118 4.02 5.81 11.37
CA THR A 118 3.11 5.32 12.41
C THR A 118 2.43 4.03 11.99
N ARG A 119 1.88 3.99 10.77
CA ARG A 119 1.22 2.82 10.18
C ARG A 119 2.15 1.63 10.14
N GLY A 120 3.35 1.82 9.60
CA GLY A 120 4.32 0.75 9.46
C GLY A 120 4.77 0.18 10.80
N ARG A 121 4.99 1.02 11.82
CA ARG A 121 5.29 0.58 13.18
C ARG A 121 4.11 -0.18 13.81
N ALA A 122 2.91 0.43 13.78
CA ALA A 122 1.72 -0.15 14.42
C ALA A 122 1.33 -1.50 13.81
N MET A 123 1.40 -1.63 12.48
CA MET A 123 1.12 -2.91 11.80
C MET A 123 2.17 -3.98 12.14
N GLN A 124 3.42 -3.59 12.37
CA GLN A 124 4.50 -4.52 12.75
C GLN A 124 4.36 -5.02 14.18
N GLU A 125 3.82 -4.18 15.07
CA GLU A 125 3.66 -4.43 16.51
C GLU A 125 2.29 -5.03 16.89
N ALA A 126 1.30 -4.99 15.98
CA ALA A 126 -0.08 -5.39 16.26
C ALA A 126 -0.26 -6.85 16.70
N VAL A 127 0.64 -7.74 16.26
CA VAL A 127 0.63 -9.16 16.60
C VAL A 127 2.05 -9.58 17.01
N PRO A 128 2.22 -10.38 18.07
CA PRO A 128 3.55 -10.87 18.46
C PRO A 128 4.27 -11.60 17.32
N VAL A 129 5.59 -11.43 17.27
CA VAL A 129 6.42 -12.02 16.21
C VAL A 129 6.21 -13.53 16.14
N GLY A 130 5.84 -14.01 14.96
CA GLY A 130 5.63 -15.43 14.69
C GLY A 130 4.20 -15.94 14.95
N GLU A 131 3.30 -15.12 15.50
CA GLU A 131 1.90 -15.52 15.70
C GLU A 131 1.02 -15.25 14.47
N GLY A 132 1.43 -14.34 13.59
CA GLY A 132 0.75 -14.05 12.33
C GLY A 132 1.55 -14.46 11.09
N ALA A 133 0.87 -14.66 9.98
CA ALA A 133 1.49 -14.96 8.69
C ALA A 133 0.62 -14.48 7.52
N MET A 134 1.21 -14.47 6.33
CA MET A 134 0.51 -14.26 5.06
C MET A 134 0.97 -15.30 4.02
N ALA A 135 0.09 -15.67 3.10
CA ALA A 135 0.42 -16.55 1.98
C ALA A 135 -0.22 -16.07 0.67
N ALA A 136 0.55 -16.11 -0.41
CA ALA A 136 0.05 -15.88 -1.77
C ALA A 136 -0.49 -17.19 -2.36
N LEU A 137 -1.73 -17.15 -2.80
CA LEU A 137 -2.43 -18.21 -3.54
C LEU A 137 -2.34 -17.88 -5.03
N LEU A 138 -1.63 -18.73 -5.78
CA LEU A 138 -1.47 -18.62 -7.22
C LEU A 138 -2.36 -19.65 -7.91
N GLY A 139 -3.23 -19.19 -8.79
CA GLY A 139 -4.21 -19.98 -9.54
C GLY A 139 -5.60 -20.07 -8.91
N ALA A 140 -5.78 -19.63 -7.65
CA ALA A 140 -7.09 -19.59 -7.01
C ALA A 140 -7.78 -18.24 -7.24
N GLU A 141 -9.06 -18.28 -7.60
CA GLU A 141 -9.91 -17.10 -7.70
C GLU A 141 -10.43 -16.66 -6.32
N LEU A 142 -10.89 -15.41 -6.22
CA LEU A 142 -11.36 -14.83 -4.96
C LEU A 142 -12.39 -15.70 -4.19
N PRO A 143 -13.43 -16.29 -4.84
CA PRO A 143 -14.38 -17.14 -4.12
C PRO A 143 -13.72 -18.37 -3.49
N GLN A 144 -12.81 -19.02 -4.23
CA GLN A 144 -12.08 -20.20 -3.75
C GLN A 144 -11.15 -19.85 -2.60
N ALA A 145 -10.47 -18.71 -2.67
CA ALA A 145 -9.62 -18.22 -1.58
C ALA A 145 -10.43 -17.92 -0.31
N LYS A 146 -11.66 -17.39 -0.43
CA LYS A 146 -12.58 -17.18 0.71
C LYS A 146 -13.03 -18.50 1.33
N GLU A 147 -13.40 -19.48 0.51
CA GLU A 147 -13.76 -20.82 0.98
C GLU A 147 -12.60 -21.52 1.68
N LEU A 148 -11.39 -21.45 1.11
CA LEU A 148 -10.17 -21.95 1.71
C LEU A 148 -9.89 -21.29 3.06
N ALA A 149 -9.97 -19.96 3.13
CA ALA A 149 -9.71 -19.22 4.35
C ALA A 149 -10.71 -19.59 5.46
N ALA A 150 -12.00 -19.73 5.13
CA ALA A 150 -13.03 -20.19 6.06
C ALA A 150 -12.79 -21.63 6.54
N ALA A 151 -12.39 -22.53 5.65
CA ALA A 151 -12.08 -23.92 6.00
C ALA A 151 -10.84 -24.03 6.90
N ALA A 152 -9.80 -23.23 6.62
CA ALA A 152 -8.54 -23.24 7.37
C ALA A 152 -8.61 -22.48 8.71
N ALA A 153 -9.60 -21.61 8.89
CA ALA A 153 -9.77 -20.80 10.10
C ALA A 153 -9.81 -21.67 11.36
N GLU A 154 -10.67 -22.69 11.44
CA GLU A 154 -10.81 -23.58 12.60
C GLU A 154 -10.89 -22.86 13.97
N GLY A 155 -11.52 -21.67 14.00
CA GLY A 155 -11.61 -20.82 15.20
C GLY A 155 -10.53 -19.75 15.32
N ASP A 156 -9.47 -19.82 14.52
CA ASP A 156 -8.48 -18.75 14.35
C ASP A 156 -8.88 -17.78 13.22
N VAL A 157 -8.20 -16.63 13.14
CA VAL A 157 -8.34 -15.70 12.01
C VAL A 157 -7.61 -16.25 10.77
N CYS A 158 -8.33 -16.33 9.65
CA CYS A 158 -7.77 -16.52 8.31
C CYS A 158 -8.69 -15.82 7.31
N GLU A 159 -8.20 -14.76 6.67
CA GLU A 159 -9.00 -13.87 5.85
C GLU A 159 -8.27 -13.54 4.53
N VAL A 160 -9.00 -13.08 3.53
CA VAL A 160 -8.39 -12.58 2.28
C VAL A 160 -7.85 -11.17 2.53
N ALA A 161 -6.54 -11.00 2.43
CA ALA A 161 -5.85 -9.73 2.58
C ALA A 161 -5.79 -8.92 1.27
N ASN A 162 -5.51 -9.58 0.14
CA ASN A 162 -5.41 -8.89 -1.16
C ASN A 162 -6.08 -9.71 -2.26
N ASP A 163 -6.92 -9.06 -3.06
CA ASP A 163 -7.35 -9.56 -4.37
C ASP A 163 -6.57 -8.77 -5.43
N ASN A 164 -5.44 -9.31 -5.90
CA ASN A 164 -4.49 -8.56 -6.71
C ASN A 164 -4.78 -8.66 -8.21
N ALA A 165 -5.04 -9.86 -8.69
CA ALA A 165 -5.32 -10.16 -10.09
C ALA A 165 -6.08 -11.48 -10.21
N PRO A 166 -6.69 -11.81 -11.37
CA PRO A 166 -7.26 -13.14 -11.59
C PRO A 166 -6.24 -14.23 -11.28
N GLY A 167 -6.61 -15.18 -10.43
CA GLY A 167 -5.72 -16.22 -9.93
C GLY A 167 -4.58 -15.75 -9.01
N GLN A 168 -4.60 -14.53 -8.47
CA GLN A 168 -3.59 -14.04 -7.54
C GLN A 168 -4.24 -13.37 -6.33
N VAL A 169 -4.40 -14.15 -5.27
CA VAL A 169 -5.01 -13.72 -4.00
C VAL A 169 -4.00 -13.91 -2.87
N VAL A 170 -4.03 -13.05 -1.86
CA VAL A 170 -3.24 -13.21 -0.64
C VAL A 170 -4.19 -13.43 0.53
N ILE A 171 -3.89 -14.42 1.36
CA ILE A 171 -4.56 -14.67 2.63
C ILE A 171 -3.64 -14.28 3.79
N SER A 172 -4.25 -13.90 4.91
CA SER A 172 -3.58 -13.38 6.10
C SER A 172 -4.34 -13.75 7.36
N GLY A 173 -3.62 -13.96 8.46
CA GLY A 173 -4.22 -14.34 9.72
C GLY A 173 -3.24 -14.99 10.68
N ALA A 174 -3.77 -15.79 11.61
CA ALA A 174 -2.97 -16.56 12.54
C ALA A 174 -2.05 -17.54 11.80
N LYS A 175 -0.82 -17.68 12.25
CA LYS A 175 0.19 -18.52 11.61
C LYS A 175 -0.30 -19.96 11.42
N ALA A 176 -0.94 -20.53 12.44
CA ALA A 176 -1.48 -21.90 12.37
C ALA A 176 -2.55 -22.04 11.28
N ALA A 177 -3.45 -21.06 11.14
CA ALA A 177 -4.49 -21.06 10.13
C ALA A 177 -3.93 -20.91 8.71
N ILE A 178 -2.91 -20.06 8.53
CA ILE A 178 -2.22 -19.91 7.24
C ILE A 178 -1.46 -21.19 6.87
N ASP A 179 -0.77 -21.81 7.83
CA ASP A 179 -0.08 -23.08 7.60
C ASP A 179 -1.06 -24.22 7.24
N ARG A 180 -2.28 -24.23 7.80
CA ARG A 180 -3.39 -25.11 7.36
C ARG A 180 -3.85 -24.76 5.95
N ALA A 181 -4.11 -23.49 5.67
CA ALA A 181 -4.59 -23.02 4.37
C ALA A 181 -3.62 -23.39 3.23
N ILE A 182 -2.31 -23.27 3.44
CA ILE A 182 -1.30 -23.67 2.45
C ILE A 182 -1.43 -25.16 2.07
N LYS A 183 -1.69 -26.03 3.05
CA LYS A 183 -1.85 -27.47 2.83
C LYS A 183 -3.14 -27.80 2.09
N LEU A 184 -4.23 -27.10 2.42
CA LEU A 184 -5.54 -27.28 1.82
C LEU A 184 -5.65 -26.63 0.43
N ALA A 185 -4.80 -25.66 0.11
CA ALA A 185 -4.91 -24.84 -1.10
C ALA A 185 -5.12 -25.60 -2.43
N PRO A 186 -4.47 -26.77 -2.69
CA PRO A 186 -4.71 -27.54 -3.91
C PRO A 186 -6.16 -28.01 -4.09
N GLU A 187 -6.87 -28.28 -2.99
CA GLU A 187 -8.29 -28.70 -3.00
C GLU A 187 -9.23 -27.54 -3.39
N TYR A 188 -8.75 -26.30 -3.21
CA TYR A 188 -9.46 -25.07 -3.52
C TYR A 188 -8.92 -24.39 -4.78
N GLY A 189 -8.33 -25.16 -5.70
CA GLY A 189 -7.93 -24.66 -7.03
C GLY A 189 -6.65 -23.83 -7.08
N ALA A 190 -5.95 -23.65 -5.96
CA ALA A 190 -4.63 -23.01 -5.99
C ALA A 190 -3.61 -23.98 -6.64
N ARG A 191 -2.92 -23.51 -7.67
CA ARG A 191 -1.78 -24.25 -8.25
C ARG A 191 -0.58 -24.24 -7.31
N ARG A 192 -0.39 -23.12 -6.59
CA ARG A 192 0.66 -22.94 -5.58
C ARG A 192 0.14 -22.07 -4.44
N ALA A 193 0.55 -22.38 -3.22
CA ALA A 193 0.41 -21.50 -2.07
C ALA A 193 1.81 -21.24 -1.52
N VAL A 194 2.20 -19.97 -1.38
CA VAL A 194 3.56 -19.55 -1.04
C VAL A 194 3.53 -18.63 0.19
N PRO A 195 4.17 -18.99 1.31
CA PRO A 195 4.36 -18.07 2.43
C PRO A 195 5.05 -16.79 1.97
N LEU A 196 4.55 -15.64 2.41
CA LEU A 196 5.21 -14.36 2.17
C LEU A 196 6.26 -14.10 3.25
N PRO A 197 7.42 -13.50 2.90
CA PRO A 197 8.48 -13.18 3.86
C PRO A 197 8.14 -11.92 4.67
N VAL A 198 7.01 -11.98 5.39
CA VAL A 198 6.50 -10.93 6.27
C VAL A 198 6.19 -11.54 7.63
N SER A 199 6.44 -10.78 8.69
CA SER A 199 6.29 -11.24 10.08
C SER A 199 4.95 -10.87 10.73
N ALA A 200 4.09 -10.12 10.01
CA ALA A 200 2.81 -9.64 10.51
C ALA A 200 1.66 -10.00 9.54
N PRO A 201 0.44 -10.27 10.05
CA PRO A 201 -0.70 -10.65 9.23
C PRO A 201 -1.47 -9.39 8.78
N PHE A 202 -0.92 -8.67 7.81
CA PHE A 202 -1.52 -7.43 7.30
C PHE A 202 -2.91 -7.68 6.66
N HIS A 203 -3.79 -6.67 6.71
CA HIS A 203 -5.10 -6.70 6.05
C HIS A 203 -6.02 -7.86 6.50
N CYS A 204 -6.05 -8.11 7.81
CA CYS A 204 -7.04 -8.97 8.46
C CYS A 204 -7.45 -8.40 9.80
N SER A 205 -8.47 -8.98 10.42
CA SER A 205 -9.00 -8.57 11.73
C SER A 205 -7.97 -8.56 12.87
N LEU A 206 -6.87 -9.32 12.80
CA LEU A 206 -5.77 -9.25 13.78
C LEU A 206 -5.03 -7.91 13.78
N MET A 207 -5.20 -7.07 12.76
CA MET A 207 -4.62 -5.73 12.69
C MET A 207 -5.43 -4.66 13.44
N GLY A 208 -6.43 -5.04 14.24
CA GLY A 208 -7.24 -4.12 15.05
C GLY A 208 -6.41 -3.07 15.82
N PRO A 209 -5.37 -3.45 16.58
CA PRO A 209 -4.52 -2.48 17.28
C PRO A 209 -3.83 -1.46 16.35
N ALA A 210 -3.47 -1.88 15.13
CA ALA A 210 -2.90 -0.97 14.13
C ALA A 210 -3.95 -0.02 13.55
N ALA A 211 -5.21 -0.47 13.40
CA ALA A 211 -6.31 0.39 12.98
C ALA A 211 -6.61 1.46 14.04
N ASP A 212 -6.60 1.10 15.32
CA ASP A 212 -6.79 2.06 16.44
C ASP A 212 -5.69 3.12 16.44
N ALA A 213 -4.43 2.71 16.30
CA ALA A 213 -3.30 3.64 16.20
C ALA A 213 -3.42 4.57 14.99
N MET A 214 -3.91 4.07 13.85
CA MET A 214 -4.16 4.89 12.66
C MET A 214 -5.33 5.84 12.84
N GLN A 215 -6.38 5.43 13.54
CA GLN A 215 -7.52 6.31 13.86
C GLN A 215 -7.06 7.50 14.71
N GLU A 216 -6.25 7.25 15.74
CA GLU A 216 -5.67 8.32 16.57
C GLU A 216 -4.75 9.22 15.76
N ALA A 217 -3.83 8.64 14.98
CA ALA A 217 -2.88 9.41 14.17
C ALA A 217 -3.59 10.28 13.13
N LEU A 218 -4.65 9.76 12.49
CA LEU A 218 -5.42 10.51 11.51
C LEU A 218 -6.21 11.64 12.16
N ALA A 219 -6.72 11.51 13.39
CA ALA A 219 -7.57 12.52 14.02
C ALA A 219 -6.94 13.93 14.06
N GLY A 220 -5.60 14.02 14.13
CA GLY A 220 -4.86 15.28 14.12
C GLY A 220 -4.49 15.83 12.74
N ILE A 221 -4.83 15.13 11.65
CA ILE A 221 -4.40 15.46 10.29
C ILE A 221 -5.54 16.12 9.51
N GLU A 222 -5.25 17.27 8.89
CA GLU A 222 -6.13 17.89 7.91
C GLU A 222 -6.08 17.08 6.60
N ILE A 223 -7.21 16.48 6.22
CA ILE A 223 -7.37 15.85 4.91
C ILE A 223 -8.17 16.81 4.03
N LYS A 224 -7.65 17.09 2.84
CA LYS A 224 -8.32 17.92 1.83
C LYS A 224 -8.98 17.05 0.77
N ALA A 225 -9.95 17.60 0.06
CA ALA A 225 -10.49 16.93 -1.11
C ALA A 225 -9.36 16.80 -2.17
N PRO A 226 -9.09 15.59 -2.69
CA PRO A 226 -8.03 15.40 -3.67
C PRO A 226 -8.40 16.10 -4.98
N CYS A 227 -7.40 16.68 -5.67
CA CYS A 227 -7.63 17.35 -6.95
C CYS A 227 -8.06 16.38 -8.08
N VAL A 228 -7.90 15.08 -7.87
CA VAL A 228 -8.34 13.97 -8.73
C VAL A 228 -8.84 12.84 -7.82
N PRO A 229 -10.02 12.23 -8.06
CA PRO A 229 -10.58 11.21 -7.16
C PRO A 229 -9.66 10.02 -6.89
N LEU A 230 -9.65 9.55 -5.64
CA LEU A 230 -8.95 8.33 -5.22
C LEU A 230 -9.85 7.11 -5.42
N VAL A 231 -9.42 6.08 -6.14
CA VAL A 231 -10.09 4.77 -6.12
C VAL A 231 -9.65 4.01 -4.88
N ALA A 232 -10.54 3.95 -3.88
CA ALA A 232 -10.20 3.47 -2.56
C ALA A 232 -10.09 1.94 -2.50
N ASN A 233 -9.11 1.39 -1.79
CA ASN A 233 -8.83 -0.06 -1.77
C ASN A 233 -9.98 -0.90 -1.21
N VAL A 234 -10.66 -0.40 -0.17
CA VAL A 234 -11.75 -1.13 0.50
C VAL A 234 -13.06 -1.08 -0.29
N LEU A 235 -13.24 -0.08 -1.16
CA LEU A 235 -14.45 0.13 -1.95
C LEU A 235 -14.32 -0.35 -3.40
N ALA A 236 -13.11 -0.27 -3.97
CA ALA A 236 -12.86 -0.33 -5.41
C ALA A 236 -13.63 0.73 -6.22
N GLU A 237 -13.91 1.87 -5.59
CA GLU A 237 -14.71 2.97 -6.14
C GLU A 237 -14.09 4.34 -5.80
N PRO A 238 -14.38 5.39 -6.59
CA PRO A 238 -13.76 6.69 -6.41
C PRO A 238 -14.38 7.46 -5.25
N ILE A 239 -13.54 8.07 -4.43
CA ILE A 239 -13.93 8.96 -3.33
C ILE A 239 -13.16 10.28 -3.41
N THR A 240 -13.82 11.35 -2.95
CA THR A 240 -13.25 12.70 -2.84
C THR A 240 -13.54 13.36 -1.50
N ASP A 241 -14.50 12.84 -0.73
CA ASP A 241 -14.88 13.40 0.56
C ASP A 241 -13.79 13.10 1.61
N PRO A 242 -13.19 14.13 2.25
CA PRO A 242 -12.13 13.93 3.24
C PRO A 242 -12.50 13.04 4.42
N GLU A 243 -13.74 13.10 4.90
CA GLU A 243 -14.18 12.29 6.04
C GLU A 243 -14.37 10.82 5.64
N GLU A 244 -14.91 10.56 4.44
CA GLU A 244 -14.93 9.21 3.89
C GLU A 244 -13.51 8.66 3.65
N ILE A 245 -12.58 9.48 3.12
CA ILE A 245 -11.17 9.09 2.96
C ILE A 245 -10.57 8.69 4.31
N ARG A 246 -10.74 9.52 5.34
CA ARG A 246 -10.25 9.25 6.71
C ARG A 246 -10.75 7.90 7.22
N LYS A 247 -12.05 7.65 7.10
CA LYS A 247 -12.69 6.40 7.52
C LYS A 247 -12.13 5.20 6.76
N ARG A 248 -11.99 5.30 5.44
CA ARG A 248 -11.51 4.19 4.61
C ARG A 248 -10.03 3.89 4.83
N LEU A 249 -9.19 4.87 5.16
CA LEU A 249 -7.79 4.63 5.51
C LEU A 249 -7.63 3.81 6.81
N VAL A 250 -8.51 3.99 7.79
CA VAL A 250 -8.55 3.16 9.01
C VAL A 250 -9.04 1.75 8.68
N GLU A 251 -10.18 1.65 7.99
CA GLU A 251 -10.77 0.36 7.59
C GLU A 251 -9.82 -0.49 6.73
N GLN A 252 -9.01 0.15 5.89
CA GLN A 252 -8.02 -0.50 5.03
C GLN A 252 -6.97 -1.32 5.80
N VAL A 253 -6.68 -0.96 7.06
CA VAL A 253 -5.67 -1.66 7.87
C VAL A 253 -6.09 -3.12 8.18
N THR A 254 -7.38 -3.33 8.43
CA THR A 254 -7.98 -4.64 8.73
C THR A 254 -8.75 -5.24 7.55
N GLY A 255 -9.10 -4.43 6.56
CA GLY A 255 -9.88 -4.84 5.39
C GLY A 255 -9.03 -5.31 4.21
N SER A 256 -9.67 -6.03 3.28
CA SER A 256 -9.03 -6.50 2.06
C SER A 256 -8.68 -5.36 1.10
N VAL A 257 -7.50 -5.44 0.48
CA VAL A 257 -7.13 -4.60 -0.67
C VAL A 257 -7.76 -5.16 -1.94
N ARG A 258 -8.81 -4.50 -2.44
CA ARG A 258 -9.57 -4.92 -3.63
C ARG A 258 -8.95 -4.38 -4.92
N TRP A 259 -7.67 -4.72 -5.14
CA TRP A 259 -6.89 -4.16 -6.25
C TRP A 259 -7.39 -4.60 -7.62
N ARG A 260 -7.74 -5.88 -7.80
CA ARG A 260 -8.32 -6.41 -9.04
C ARG A 260 -9.60 -5.66 -9.41
N GLU A 261 -10.50 -5.48 -8.46
CA GLU A 261 -11.74 -4.73 -8.66
C GLU A 261 -11.46 -3.24 -8.97
N SER A 262 -10.48 -2.63 -8.29
CA SER A 262 -10.06 -1.25 -8.56
C SER A 262 -9.54 -1.09 -10.00
N MET A 263 -8.75 -2.06 -10.49
CA MET A 263 -8.25 -2.08 -11.86
C MET A 263 -9.37 -2.30 -12.88
N LEU A 264 -10.35 -3.18 -12.59
CA LEU A 264 -11.53 -3.37 -13.43
C LEU A 264 -12.39 -2.10 -13.52
N PHE A 265 -12.58 -1.42 -12.39
CA PHE A 265 -13.26 -0.12 -12.37
C PHE A 265 -12.55 0.88 -13.29
N LEU A 266 -11.22 1.03 -13.13
CA LEU A 266 -10.43 1.96 -13.94
C LEU A 266 -10.45 1.61 -15.44
N GLN A 267 -10.39 0.31 -15.79
CA GLN A 267 -10.49 -0.16 -17.17
C GLN A 267 -11.86 0.17 -17.78
N ALA A 268 -12.94 0.00 -17.02
CA ALA A 268 -14.30 0.32 -17.45
C ALA A 268 -14.52 1.83 -17.73
N LYS A 269 -13.65 2.71 -17.22
CA LYS A 269 -13.67 4.15 -17.54
C LYS A 269 -12.95 4.52 -18.84
N ALA A 270 -12.56 3.54 -19.65
CA ALA A 270 -11.90 3.74 -20.95
C ALA A 270 -10.67 4.65 -20.86
N LEU A 271 -9.87 4.47 -19.79
CA LEU A 271 -8.62 5.19 -19.62
C LEU A 271 -7.61 4.76 -20.69
N LYS A 272 -6.81 5.71 -21.18
CA LYS A 272 -5.85 5.47 -22.25
C LYS A 272 -4.56 4.82 -21.76
N GLN A 273 -4.11 5.19 -20.56
CA GLN A 273 -2.82 4.79 -20.00
C GLN A 273 -2.87 4.69 -18.48
N PHE A 274 -2.06 3.76 -17.95
CA PHE A 274 -1.77 3.62 -16.52
C PHE A 274 -0.32 4.01 -16.27
N MET A 275 -0.10 5.06 -15.48
CA MET A 275 1.22 5.57 -15.14
C MET A 275 1.60 5.05 -13.75
N ARG A 276 2.57 4.13 -13.69
CA ARG A 276 3.07 3.62 -12.40
C ARG A 276 4.27 4.47 -11.93
N LEU A 277 4.18 5.00 -10.73
CA LEU A 277 5.25 5.79 -10.09
C LEU A 277 5.96 4.96 -9.02
N ALA A 278 6.88 4.09 -9.44
CA ALA A 278 7.56 3.13 -8.58
C ALA A 278 9.09 3.25 -8.67
N PRO A 279 9.84 2.73 -7.68
CA PRO A 279 11.28 2.50 -7.81
C PRO A 279 11.62 1.70 -9.08
N ASP A 280 12.74 2.03 -9.72
CA ASP A 280 13.20 1.43 -10.97
C ASP A 280 13.14 -0.11 -10.93
N GLY A 281 12.46 -0.74 -11.91
CA GLY A 281 12.47 -2.19 -12.09
C GLY A 281 11.36 -3.00 -11.40
N SER A 282 10.30 -2.36 -10.91
CA SER A 282 9.13 -3.07 -10.34
C SER A 282 7.85 -2.93 -11.14
#